data_AF-G9KW94-F1
#
_entry.id   AF-G9KW94-F1
#
_cell.length_a   1.000
_cell.length_b   1.000
_cell.length_c   1.000
_cell.angle_alpha   90.00
_cell.angle_beta   90.00
_cell.angle_gamma   90.00
#
_symmetry.space_group_name_H-M   'P 1'
#
loop_
_entity.id
_entity.type
_entity.pdbx_description
1 polymer ?
#
loop_
_entity_poly.entity_id
_entity_poly.type
_entity_poly.pdbx_seq_one_letter_code
_entity_poly.pdbx_strand_id
1 'polypeptide(L)'
;EGVKQHVKETKLKLEDRSVVPRDVVRHMRSTDSQCGTVIDVSIDCAVKLIGTNCIIYPVNSKDLQHIWPFMYGDYIAYDCWLGKVYDLKNQIILKLSNGARCSMNTEDGAKLYDV
;
A
#
# COMPACT_ATOMS: atom_id res chain seq x y z
N GLU A 1 3.88 -20.80 -22.73
CA GLU A 1 4.83 -19.66 -22.70
C GLU A 1 4.47 -18.69 -23.82
N GLY A 2 4.49 -17.38 -23.56
CA GLY A 2 4.08 -16.37 -24.53
C GLY A 2 5.13 -16.15 -25.62
N VAL A 3 4.68 -15.91 -26.86
CA VAL A 3 5.53 -15.61 -28.02
C VAL A 3 6.37 -14.35 -27.73
N LYS A 4 7.69 -14.44 -27.93
CA LYS A 4 8.60 -13.29 -27.78
C LYS A 4 8.22 -12.21 -28.79
N GLN A 5 7.94 -11.00 -28.31
CA GLN A 5 7.62 -9.84 -29.14
C GLN A 5 8.62 -8.72 -28.88
N HIS A 6 9.19 -8.17 -29.96
CA HIS A 6 10.11 -7.03 -29.91
C HIS A 6 9.31 -5.73 -30.05
N VAL A 7 9.25 -4.93 -28.99
CA VAL A 7 8.56 -3.63 -28.97
C VAL A 7 9.61 -2.52 -29.04
N LYS A 8 9.40 -1.53 -29.92
CA LYS A 8 10.28 -0.35 -30.04
C LYS A 8 10.14 0.54 -28.81
N GLU A 9 11.26 1.08 -28.31
CA GLU A 9 11.32 1.97 -27.15
C GLU A 9 10.36 3.18 -27.26
N THR A 10 10.17 3.71 -28.47
CA THR A 10 9.24 4.82 -28.75
C THR A 10 7.76 4.50 -28.47
N LYS A 11 7.41 3.22 -28.27
CA LYS A 11 6.06 2.78 -27.88
C LYS A 11 5.94 2.56 -26.36
N LEU A 12 7.01 2.75 -25.60
CA LEU A 12 7.01 2.68 -24.15
C LEU A 12 6.85 4.09 -23.59
N LYS A 13 5.76 4.31 -22.85
CA LYS A 13 5.58 5.51 -22.05
C LYS A 13 6.01 5.18 -20.64
N LEU A 14 7.02 5.88 -20.13
CA LEU A 14 7.34 5.82 -18.71
C LEU A 14 6.25 6.60 -17.97
N GLU A 15 5.29 5.88 -17.40
CA GLU A 15 4.36 6.47 -16.45
C GLU A 15 5.14 6.83 -15.19
N ASP A 16 4.94 8.06 -14.70
CA ASP A 16 5.62 8.57 -13.52
C ASP A 16 5.16 7.78 -12.30
N ARG A 17 5.92 6.74 -11.97
CA ARG A 17 5.66 5.86 -10.84
C ARG A 17 6.85 5.89 -9.89
N SER A 18 6.55 5.77 -8.60
CA SER A 18 7.58 5.64 -7.58
C SER A 18 8.52 4.48 -7.88
N VAL A 19 9.78 4.66 -7.53
CA VAL A 19 10.80 3.61 -7.57
C VAL A 19 10.43 2.53 -6.56
N VAL A 20 10.41 1.28 -6.99
CA VAL A 20 10.09 0.11 -6.14
C VAL A 20 11.20 -0.93 -6.21
N PRO A 21 11.28 -1.86 -5.24
CA PRO A 21 12.21 -2.96 -5.34
C PRO A 21 12.09 -3.72 -6.67
N ARG A 22 13.26 -4.14 -7.18
CA ARG A 22 13.51 -4.74 -8.50
C ARG A 22 13.55 -3.77 -9.68
N ASP A 23 13.26 -2.49 -9.49
CA ASP A 23 13.49 -1.50 -10.54
C ASP A 23 14.99 -1.41 -10.87
N VAL A 24 15.31 -1.37 -12.15
CA VAL A 24 16.67 -1.12 -12.63
C VAL A 24 16.91 0.38 -12.62
N VAL A 25 17.85 0.83 -11.82
CA VAL A 25 18.19 2.24 -11.65
C VAL A 25 19.63 2.50 -12.08
N ARG A 26 19.90 3.75 -12.50
CA ARG A 26 21.23 4.22 -12.88
C ARG A 26 21.60 5.42 -12.03
N HIS A 27 22.83 5.43 -11.53
CA HIS A 27 23.37 6.58 -10.84
C HIS A 27 23.69 7.71 -11.85
N MET A 28 23.00 8.84 -11.75
CA MET A 28 23.07 9.94 -12.73
C MET A 28 24.35 10.78 -12.66
N ARG A 29 25.13 10.69 -11.57
CA ARG A 29 26.25 11.61 -11.29
C ARG A 29 27.65 11.01 -11.44
N SER A 30 27.77 9.72 -11.75
CA SER A 30 29.07 9.08 -11.99
C SER A 30 29.36 8.97 -13.48
N THR A 31 30.60 9.27 -13.88
CA THR A 31 31.12 8.99 -15.23
C THR A 31 31.00 7.52 -15.62
N ASP A 32 30.93 6.62 -14.64
CA ASP A 32 30.92 5.16 -14.85
C ASP A 32 29.55 4.53 -15.08
N SER A 33 28.48 5.32 -15.22
CA SER A 33 27.14 4.81 -15.59
C SER A 33 26.64 3.61 -14.77
N GLN A 34 27.05 3.51 -13.49
CA GLN A 34 26.74 2.35 -12.65
C GLN A 34 25.23 2.12 -12.58
N CYS A 35 24.84 0.88 -12.89
CA CYS A 35 23.46 0.42 -12.84
C CYS A 35 23.31 -0.60 -11.71
N GLY A 36 22.12 -0.66 -11.13
CA GLY A 36 21.79 -1.60 -10.07
C GLY A 36 20.30 -1.86 -10.02
N THR A 37 19.89 -2.79 -9.17
CA THR A 37 18.50 -3.03 -8.83
C THR A 37 18.18 -2.46 -7.47
N VAL A 38 16.99 -1.89 -7.33
CA VAL A 38 16.49 -1.42 -6.04
C VAL A 38 16.21 -2.63 -5.15
N ILE A 39 16.79 -2.67 -3.96
CA ILE A 39 16.63 -3.77 -3.01
C ILE A 39 15.67 -3.41 -1.86
N ASP A 40 15.66 -2.14 -1.45
CA ASP A 40 14.79 -1.61 -0.40
C ASP A 40 14.43 -0.16 -0.71
N VAL A 41 13.28 0.28 -0.20
CA VAL A 41 12.80 1.65 -0.29
C VAL A 41 12.33 2.06 1.10
N SER A 42 12.87 3.18 1.59
CA SER A 42 12.43 3.82 2.83
C SER A 42 11.79 5.16 2.49
N ILE A 43 10.62 5.44 3.07
CA ILE A 43 9.86 6.67 2.84
C ILE A 43 9.89 7.47 4.13
N ASP A 44 10.40 8.69 4.06
CA ASP A 44 10.35 9.65 5.16
C ASP A 44 9.15 10.59 4.98
N CYS A 45 8.34 10.69 6.02
CA CYS A 45 7.12 11.47 6.06
C CYS A 45 7.27 12.71 6.95
N ALA A 46 6.44 13.71 6.63
CA ALA A 46 6.17 14.86 7.46
C ALA A 46 4.86 14.64 8.22
N VAL A 47 4.89 14.65 9.56
CA VAL A 47 3.69 14.37 10.36
C VAL A 47 3.20 15.65 11.04
N LYS A 48 2.05 16.16 10.62
CA LYS A 48 1.37 17.28 11.29
C LYS A 48 0.59 16.77 12.49
N LEU A 49 0.88 17.32 13.67
CA LEU A 49 0.20 16.97 14.92
C LEU A 49 -1.21 17.59 14.94
N ILE A 50 -2.23 16.75 15.08
CA ILE A 50 -3.64 17.17 15.12
C ILE A 50 -3.86 18.14 16.28
N GLY A 51 -4.59 19.24 16.02
CA GLY A 51 -4.86 20.28 17.02
C GLY A 51 -3.71 21.27 17.25
N THR A 52 -2.59 21.15 16.52
CA THR A 52 -1.45 22.07 16.61
C THR A 52 -0.95 22.49 15.23
N ASN A 53 -0.03 23.46 15.20
CA ASN A 53 0.73 23.83 13.99
C ASN A 53 2.11 23.17 13.94
N CYS A 54 2.38 22.22 14.83
CA CYS A 54 3.66 21.51 14.87
C CYS A 54 3.70 20.43 13.79
N ILE A 55 4.84 20.31 13.12
CA ILE A 55 5.11 19.27 12.14
C ILE A 55 6.43 18.60 12.50
N ILE A 56 6.43 17.27 12.53
CA ILE A 56 7.59 16.44 12.87
C ILE A 56 8.25 15.96 11.58
N TYR A 57 9.57 16.09 11.50
CA TYR A 57 10.40 15.67 10.37
C TYR A 57 11.75 15.09 10.83
N PRO A 58 12.33 14.14 10.08
CA PRO A 58 11.65 13.14 9.26
C PRO A 58 11.06 12.03 10.16
N VAL A 59 9.90 11.49 9.80
CA VAL A 59 9.34 10.30 10.45
C VAL A 59 9.31 9.16 9.45
N ASN A 60 9.95 8.04 9.75
CA ASN A 60 9.92 6.89 8.84
C ASN A 60 8.49 6.35 8.73
N SER A 61 8.01 6.10 7.51
CA SER A 61 6.66 5.59 7.29
C SER A 61 6.43 4.22 7.95
N LYS A 62 7.49 3.43 8.16
CA LYS A 62 7.44 2.11 8.80
C LYS A 62 7.13 2.20 10.31
N ASP A 63 7.33 3.37 10.92
CA ASP A 63 7.04 3.63 12.35
C ASP A 63 5.61 4.15 12.58
N LEU A 64 4.84 4.41 11.51
CA LEU A 64 3.49 4.94 11.60
C LEU A 64 2.45 3.81 11.64
N GLN A 65 1.59 3.84 12.65
CA GLN A 65 0.44 2.94 12.75
C GLN A 65 -0.86 3.67 12.41
N HIS A 66 -1.70 3.06 11.57
CA HIS A 66 -3.04 3.56 11.33
C HIS A 66 -3.90 3.45 12.59
N ILE A 67 -4.40 4.59 13.06
CA ILE A 67 -5.33 4.68 14.20
C ILE A 67 -6.76 4.26 13.78
N TRP A 68 -7.10 4.47 12.50
CA TRP A 68 -8.41 4.17 11.94
C TRP A 68 -8.34 3.06 10.89
N PRO A 69 -9.43 2.28 10.69
CA PRO A 69 -9.53 1.36 9.56
C PRO A 69 -9.29 2.11 8.25
N PHE A 70 -8.62 1.45 7.31
CA PHE A 70 -8.39 1.99 5.98
C PHE A 70 -9.72 2.29 5.26
N MET A 71 -9.75 3.39 4.52
CA MET A 71 -10.89 3.82 3.71
C MET A 71 -10.58 3.66 2.22
N TYR A 72 -11.62 3.56 1.40
CA TYR A 72 -11.47 3.54 -0.05
C TYR A 72 -10.72 4.79 -0.51
N GLY A 73 -9.67 4.59 -1.31
CA GLY A 73 -8.85 5.66 -1.84
C GLY A 73 -7.66 6.06 -0.97
N ASP A 74 -7.53 5.54 0.26
CA ASP A 74 -6.36 5.78 1.11
C ASP A 74 -5.09 5.21 0.47
N TYR A 75 -3.97 5.89 0.67
CA TYR A 75 -2.64 5.36 0.37
C TYR A 75 -2.12 4.60 1.58
N ILE A 76 -1.61 3.39 1.36
CA ILE A 76 -1.09 2.51 2.39
C ILE A 76 0.34 2.11 2.06
N ALA A 77 1.19 2.05 3.07
CA ALA A 77 2.53 1.50 2.97
C ALA A 77 2.59 0.18 3.74
N TYR A 78 3.16 -0.86 3.13
CA TYR A 78 3.48 -2.13 3.78
C TYR A 78 4.87 -2.58 3.34
N ASP A 79 5.82 -2.59 4.28
CA ASP A 79 7.25 -2.80 4.03
C ASP A 79 7.81 -1.87 2.95
N CYS A 80 7.96 -2.38 1.73
CA CYS A 80 8.48 -1.68 0.56
C CYS A 80 7.41 -1.40 -0.52
N TRP A 81 6.15 -1.75 -0.23
CA TRP A 81 5.02 -1.54 -1.14
C TRP A 81 4.22 -0.32 -0.74
N LEU A 82 4.06 0.60 -1.70
CA LEU A 82 3.07 1.67 -1.63
C LEU A 82 1.86 1.26 -2.47
N GLY A 83 0.68 1.22 -1.86
CA GLY A 83 -0.56 0.85 -2.50
C GLY A 83 -1.65 1.90 -2.29
N LYS A 84 -2.75 1.74 -3.04
CA LYS A 84 -3.99 2.48 -2.83
C LYS A 84 -5.10 1.49 -2.54
N VAL A 85 -5.97 1.80 -1.59
CA VAL A 85 -7.09 0.96 -1.22
C VAL A 85 -8.18 1.07 -2.29
N TYR A 86 -8.47 -0.04 -2.98
CA TYR A 86 -9.47 -0.09 -4.05
C TYR A 86 -10.78 -0.77 -3.65
N ASP A 87 -10.75 -1.64 -2.65
CA ASP A 87 -11.93 -2.36 -2.17
C ASP A 87 -11.76 -2.66 -0.68
N LEU A 88 -12.87 -2.67 0.06
CA LEU A 88 -12.93 -2.95 1.48
C LEU A 88 -13.98 -4.02 1.73
N LYS A 89 -13.54 -5.16 2.27
CA LYS A 89 -14.43 -6.27 2.63
C LYS A 89 -14.56 -6.34 4.14
N ASN A 90 -15.71 -5.89 4.64
CA ASN A 90 -16.02 -5.98 6.06
C ASN A 90 -16.56 -7.37 6.39
N GLN A 91 -16.09 -7.93 7.51
CA GLN A 91 -16.61 -9.18 8.06
C GLN A 91 -17.20 -8.95 9.44
N ILE A 92 -18.38 -9.52 9.66
CA ILE A 92 -19.07 -9.58 10.93
C ILE A 92 -18.70 -10.91 11.58
N ILE A 93 -18.16 -10.85 12.80
CA ILE A 93 -17.86 -12.04 13.60
C ILE A 93 -18.89 -12.13 14.72
N LEU A 94 -19.73 -13.16 14.68
CA LEU A 94 -20.71 -13.46 15.72
C LEU A 94 -20.12 -14.45 16.73
N LYS A 95 -20.44 -14.26 18.00
CA LYS A 95 -20.19 -15.24 19.06
C LYS A 95 -21.53 -15.70 19.61
N LEU A 96 -21.84 -16.97 19.39
CA LEU A 96 -23.06 -17.62 19.86
C LEU A 96 -22.95 -17.91 21.36
N SER A 97 -24.09 -18.09 22.02
CA SER A 97 -24.18 -18.35 23.48
C SER A 97 -23.45 -19.64 23.89
N ASN A 98 -23.40 -20.64 22.99
CA ASN A 98 -22.64 -21.86 23.17
C ASN A 98 -21.12 -21.69 22.97
N GLY A 99 -20.64 -20.47 22.74
CA GLY A 99 -19.23 -20.15 22.52
C GLY A 99 -18.75 -20.33 21.07
N ALA A 100 -19.57 -20.88 20.18
CA ALA A 100 -19.22 -21.01 18.76
C ALA A 100 -19.09 -19.63 18.10
N ARG A 101 -18.21 -19.51 17.11
CA ARG A 101 -17.98 -18.27 16.35
C ARG A 101 -18.22 -18.53 14.88
N CYS A 102 -18.93 -17.62 14.21
CA CYS A 102 -19.05 -17.63 12.76
C CYS A 102 -18.70 -16.24 12.21
N SER A 103 -18.20 -16.22 10.97
CA SER A 103 -17.89 -14.99 10.22
C SER A 103 -18.77 -14.93 8.99
N MET A 104 -19.30 -13.75 8.68
CA MET A 104 -20.09 -13.47 7.48
C MET A 104 -19.81 -12.06 6.97
N ASN A 105 -20.16 -11.76 5.73
CA ASN A 105 -20.08 -10.40 5.20
C ASN A 105 -21.19 -9.52 5.80
N THR A 106 -21.11 -8.22 5.55
CA THR A 106 -22.11 -7.24 5.99
C THR A 106 -23.48 -7.48 5.35
N GLU A 107 -23.55 -7.94 4.10
CA GLU A 107 -24.79 -8.15 3.37
C GLU A 107 -25.63 -9.30 3.94
N ASP A 108 -24.97 -10.38 4.36
CA ASP A 108 -25.58 -11.55 4.98
C ASP A 108 -25.92 -11.27 6.44
N GLY A 109 -25.07 -10.53 7.16
CA GLY A 109 -25.37 -10.09 8.52
C GLY A 109 -26.60 -9.19 8.59
N ALA A 110 -26.86 -8.35 7.57
CA ALA A 110 -28.05 -7.51 7.51
C ALA A 110 -29.38 -8.29 7.39
N LYS A 111 -29.31 -9.59 7.08
CA LYS A 111 -30.48 -10.49 6.98
C LYS A 111 -30.78 -11.21 8.30
N LEU A 112 -29.98 -11.00 9.34
CA LEU A 112 -30.23 -11.57 10.66
C LEU A 112 -31.41 -10.86 11.33
N TYR A 113 -32.34 -11.64 11.85
CA TYR A 113 -33.47 -11.14 12.63
C TYR A 113 -33.69 -12.03 13.85
N ASP A 114 -34.32 -11.46 14.87
CA ASP A 114 -34.70 -12.17 16.09
C ASP A 114 -35.97 -13.00 15.84
N VAL A 115 -36.05 -14.20 16.43
CA VAL A 115 -37.17 -15.13 16.28
C VAL A 115 -37.95 -15.25 17.59
#